data_AF-A0A978SM31-F1
#
_entry.id   AF-A0A978SM31-F1
#
_cell.length_a   1.000
_cell.length_b   1.000
_cell.length_c   1.000
_cell.angle_alpha   90.00
_cell.angle_beta   90.00
_cell.angle_gamma   90.00
#
_symmetry.space_group_name_H-M   'P 1'
#
loop_
_entity.id
_entity.type
_entity.pdbx_description
1 polymer ?
#
loop_
_entity_poly.entity_id
_entity_poly.type
_entity_poly.pdbx_seq_one_letter_code
_entity_poly.pdbx_strand_id
1 'polypeptide(L)'
;MRIAELAKGKLTTDPDRHTGQGIFFTSRMFDEFAILSGSIYFSHEFNKAEDWIVERDGFQSGTTVFMKLKNNTSRTSKQVFDSFSSGDDYAFTKTVVPVRLAQYGDEKLVSRSQAKRLLAGVDKFRVVVFDFAGVDSIGQAFSDEVFRVFKRQHPEMQVMSLNANQDVAQMIRRAESTDT
;
A
#
# COMPACT_ATOMS: atom_id res chain seq x y z
N MET A 1 8.26 -1.88 14.71
CA MET A 1 8.04 -2.68 13.49
C MET A 1 6.97 -1.97 12.65
N ARG A 2 7.24 -1.58 11.40
CA ARG A 2 6.30 -0.80 10.57
C ARG A 2 5.44 -1.76 9.73
N ILE A 3 4.15 -1.89 10.00
CA ILE A 3 3.23 -2.82 9.29
C ILE A 3 3.17 -2.59 7.77
N ALA A 4 3.45 -1.38 7.29
CA ALA A 4 3.59 -1.12 5.85
C ALA A 4 4.58 -2.08 5.15
N GLU A 5 5.51 -2.65 5.91
CA GLU A 5 6.43 -3.66 5.42
C GLU A 5 5.86 -5.10 5.39
N LEU A 6 4.88 -5.43 6.25
CA LEU A 6 4.23 -6.75 6.27
C LEU A 6 3.36 -6.97 5.03
N ALA A 7 2.73 -5.91 4.54
CA ALA A 7 1.85 -5.92 3.36
C ALA A 7 2.56 -6.35 2.06
N LYS A 8 3.88 -6.18 2.00
CA LYS A 8 4.70 -6.48 0.82
C LYS A 8 4.90 -7.97 0.57
N GLY A 9 4.83 -8.79 1.63
CA GLY A 9 5.33 -10.16 1.56
C GLY A 9 6.80 -10.24 1.15
N LYS A 10 7.71 -9.68 1.95
CA LYS A 10 9.18 -9.87 1.88
C LYS A 10 9.84 -9.16 3.08
N LEU A 11 9.14 -9.09 4.22
CA LEU A 11 9.69 -8.49 5.44
C LEU A 11 10.14 -9.58 6.38
N THR A 12 11.40 -9.50 6.76
CA THR A 12 12.06 -10.42 7.68
C THR A 12 13.09 -9.64 8.49
N THR A 13 13.24 -9.99 9.76
CA THR A 13 14.35 -9.52 10.60
C THR A 13 15.60 -10.40 10.44
N ASP A 14 15.49 -11.50 9.69
CA ASP A 14 16.55 -12.47 9.42
C ASP A 14 16.47 -12.93 7.94
N PRO A 15 17.03 -12.16 7.00
CA PRO A 15 16.93 -12.44 5.57
C PRO A 15 17.71 -13.67 5.12
N ASP A 16 18.75 -14.06 5.86
CA ASP A 16 19.56 -15.24 5.56
C ASP A 16 18.80 -16.55 5.84
N ARG A 17 17.75 -16.50 6.68
CA ARG A 17 16.96 -17.68 7.08
C ARG A 17 15.49 -17.62 6.69
N HIS A 18 14.95 -16.43 6.42
CA HIS A 18 13.53 -16.26 6.13
C HIS A 18 13.30 -15.30 4.97
N THR A 19 12.54 -15.75 3.97
CA THR A 19 12.22 -14.94 2.78
C THR A 19 11.27 -13.77 3.06
N GLY A 20 10.64 -13.75 4.25
CA GLY A 20 9.68 -12.72 4.65
C GLY A 20 8.34 -12.76 3.91
N GLN A 21 8.04 -13.84 3.19
CA GLN A 21 6.84 -13.98 2.36
C GLN A 21 5.63 -14.58 3.09
N GLY A 22 5.79 -15.06 4.33
CA GLY A 22 4.77 -15.84 5.03
C GLY A 22 3.42 -15.13 5.19
N ILE A 23 3.44 -13.82 5.45
CA ILE A 23 2.20 -13.02 5.59
C ILE A 23 1.48 -12.86 4.26
N PHE A 24 2.21 -12.71 3.16
CA PHE A 24 1.61 -12.58 1.84
C PHE A 24 0.88 -13.85 1.40
N PHE A 25 1.52 -15.01 1.57
CA PHE A 25 0.88 -16.28 1.22
C PHE A 25 -0.31 -16.55 2.14
N THR A 26 -0.13 -16.32 3.45
CA THR A 26 -1.22 -16.45 4.42
C THR A 26 -2.39 -15.54 4.08
N SER A 27 -2.17 -14.26 3.75
CA SER A 27 -3.27 -13.34 3.46
C SER A 27 -4.13 -13.79 2.28
N ARG A 28 -3.50 -14.40 1.27
CA ARG A 28 -4.15 -14.90 0.04
C ARG A 28 -4.84 -16.25 0.20
N MET A 29 -4.64 -16.94 1.33
CA MET A 29 -5.37 -18.17 1.65
C MET A 29 -6.80 -17.90 2.15
N PHE A 30 -7.07 -16.71 2.69
CA PHE A 30 -8.35 -16.34 3.27
C PHE A 30 -9.24 -15.59 2.27
N ASP A 31 -10.54 -15.50 2.55
CA ASP A 31 -11.47 -14.63 1.81
C ASP A 31 -11.30 -13.16 2.22
N GLU A 32 -11.13 -12.92 3.53
CA GLU A 32 -10.71 -11.62 4.06
C GLU A 32 -9.57 -11.88 5.06
N PHE A 33 -8.52 -11.08 4.97
CA PHE A 33 -7.40 -11.09 5.89
C PHE A 33 -7.12 -9.67 6.33
N ALA A 34 -6.82 -9.44 7.60
CA ALA A 34 -6.33 -8.16 8.04
C ALA A 34 -5.35 -8.25 9.20
N ILE A 35 -4.43 -7.30 9.31
CA ILE A 35 -3.52 -7.13 10.45
C ILE A 35 -3.68 -5.70 10.95
N LEU A 36 -4.12 -5.55 12.19
CA LEU A 36 -4.10 -4.30 12.91
C LEU A 36 -2.94 -4.34 13.92
N SER A 37 -2.03 -3.36 13.93
CA SER A 37 -1.15 -3.14 15.08
C SER A 37 -0.79 -1.68 15.25
N GLY A 38 -0.90 -1.18 16.47
CA GLY A 38 -0.86 0.26 16.72
C GLY A 38 -1.96 0.94 15.92
N SER A 39 -1.57 1.92 15.11
CA SER A 39 -2.48 2.62 14.21
C SER A 39 -2.59 1.95 12.84
N ILE A 40 -1.79 0.95 12.46
CA ILE A 40 -1.78 0.45 11.07
C ILE A 40 -2.64 -0.80 10.91
N TYR A 41 -3.46 -0.82 9.85
CA TYR A 41 -4.40 -1.84 9.42
C TYR A 41 -4.06 -2.28 7.98
N PHE A 42 -3.45 -3.44 7.81
CA PHE A 42 -3.36 -4.10 6.52
C PHE A 42 -4.62 -4.93 6.28
N SER A 43 -5.17 -4.99 5.06
CA SER A 43 -6.18 -5.96 4.68
C SER A 43 -6.06 -6.45 3.24
N HIS A 44 -6.39 -7.72 3.04
CA HIS A 44 -6.50 -8.37 1.75
C HIS A 44 -7.90 -8.97 1.62
N GLU A 45 -8.50 -8.84 0.44
CA GLU A 45 -9.75 -9.52 0.09
C GLU A 45 -9.53 -10.37 -1.16
N PHE A 46 -9.94 -11.63 -1.09
CA PHE A 46 -9.75 -12.56 -2.18
C PHE A 46 -10.54 -12.14 -3.43
N ASN A 47 -9.94 -12.31 -4.62
CA ASN A 47 -10.42 -11.81 -5.92
C ASN A 47 -10.42 -10.28 -6.11
N LYS A 48 -9.89 -9.51 -5.16
CA LYS A 48 -9.52 -8.11 -5.41
C LYS A 48 -8.03 -8.04 -5.67
N ALA A 49 -7.64 -7.28 -6.68
CA ALA A 49 -6.23 -7.12 -7.08
C ALA A 49 -5.41 -6.27 -6.09
N GLU A 50 -6.05 -5.78 -5.02
CA GLU A 50 -5.60 -4.61 -4.28
C GLU A 50 -5.54 -4.96 -2.80
N ASP A 51 -4.33 -4.94 -2.26
CA ASP A 51 -4.07 -4.99 -0.83
C ASP A 51 -4.22 -3.57 -0.26
N TRP A 52 -4.92 -3.44 0.87
CA TRP A 52 -5.14 -2.18 1.55
C TRP A 52 -4.20 -2.08 2.75
N ILE A 53 -3.59 -0.94 2.96
CA ILE A 53 -2.88 -0.59 4.20
C ILE A 53 -3.53 0.70 4.64
N VAL A 54 -4.01 0.83 5.88
CA VAL A 54 -4.84 1.91 6.43
C VAL A 54 -4.30 2.30 7.80
N GLU A 55 -4.10 3.58 8.11
CA GLU A 55 -3.91 4.02 9.50
C GLU A 55 -5.30 4.27 10.15
N ARG A 56 -5.55 3.79 11.38
CA ARG A 56 -6.78 3.93 12.16
C ARG A 56 -6.53 4.80 13.40
N ASP A 57 -7.54 5.58 13.76
CA ASP A 57 -7.53 6.35 15.01
C ASP A 57 -7.56 5.45 16.25
N GLY A 58 -6.72 5.79 17.22
CA GLY A 58 -6.57 5.06 18.47
C GLY A 58 -5.37 4.10 18.43
N PHE A 59 -4.34 4.40 19.22
CA PHE A 59 -3.26 3.47 19.48
C PHE A 59 -3.79 2.32 20.34
N GLN A 60 -3.94 1.13 19.75
CA GLN A 60 -4.07 -0.11 20.53
C GLN A 60 -2.71 -0.79 20.61
N SER A 61 -2.24 -1.04 21.83
CA SER A 61 -1.05 -1.84 22.06
C SER A 61 -1.29 -3.27 21.60
N GLY A 62 -0.31 -3.87 20.93
CA GLY A 62 -0.37 -5.24 20.42
C GLY A 62 -0.71 -5.34 18.94
N THR A 63 -0.90 -6.57 18.47
CA THR A 63 -1.22 -6.91 17.08
C THR A 63 -2.44 -7.82 17.05
N THR A 64 -3.43 -7.47 16.25
CA THR A 64 -4.62 -8.28 15.98
C THR A 64 -4.59 -8.74 14.54
N VAL A 65 -4.81 -10.04 14.32
CA VAL A 65 -4.91 -10.62 12.97
C VAL A 65 -6.32 -11.15 12.77
N PHE A 66 -7.01 -10.65 11.75
CA PHE A 66 -8.32 -11.11 11.32
C PHE A 66 -8.16 -12.04 10.11
N MET A 67 -8.84 -13.17 10.16
CA MET A 67 -8.83 -14.17 9.10
C MET A 67 -10.25 -14.69 8.93
N LYS A 68 -10.81 -14.53 7.74
CA LYS A 68 -12.16 -15.00 7.40
C LYS A 68 -12.07 -15.96 6.22
N LEU A 69 -12.67 -17.13 6.39
CA LEU A 69 -12.78 -18.14 5.35
C LEU A 69 -14.24 -18.53 5.20
N LYS A 70 -14.72 -18.64 3.96
CA LYS A 70 -16.01 -19.25 3.66
C LYS A 70 -15.92 -20.75 3.89
N ASN A 71 -16.95 -21.32 4.53
CA ASN A 71 -17.01 -22.76 4.82
C ASN A 71 -16.91 -23.65 3.58
N ASN A 72 -17.33 -23.14 2.41
CA ASN A 72 -17.34 -23.86 1.15
C ASN A 72 -16.30 -23.30 0.16
N THR A 73 -15.02 -23.29 0.56
CA THR A 73 -13.91 -22.90 -0.32
C THR A 73 -13.28 -24.11 -0.99
N SER A 74 -13.12 -24.08 -2.31
CA SER A 74 -12.35 -25.09 -3.06
C SER A 74 -10.86 -24.77 -3.13
N ARG A 75 -10.44 -23.63 -2.55
CA ARG A 75 -9.05 -23.17 -2.58
C ARG A 75 -8.18 -24.00 -1.66
N THR A 76 -7.04 -24.40 -2.16
CA THR A 76 -5.99 -25.09 -1.40
C THR A 76 -4.76 -24.20 -1.27
N SER A 77 -3.98 -24.40 -0.20
CA SER A 77 -2.69 -23.72 0.00
C SER A 77 -1.74 -23.94 -1.18
N LYS A 78 -1.77 -25.13 -1.79
CA LYS A 78 -1.00 -25.46 -3.00
C LYS A 78 -1.40 -24.58 -4.19
N GLN A 79 -2.70 -24.44 -4.48
CA GLN A 79 -3.16 -23.58 -5.58
C GLN A 79 -2.74 -22.12 -5.39
N VAL A 80 -2.81 -21.61 -4.16
CA VAL A 80 -2.32 -20.25 -3.84
C VAL A 80 -0.82 -20.19 -4.11
N PHE A 81 -0.04 -21.12 -3.56
CA PHE A 81 1.42 -21.13 -3.75
C PHE A 81 1.82 -21.19 -5.22
N ASP A 82 1.21 -22.10 -5.98
CA ASP A 82 1.50 -22.29 -7.41
C ASP A 82 1.14 -21.03 -8.23
N SER A 83 0.06 -20.32 -7.89
CA SER A 83 -0.38 -19.08 -8.56
C SER A 83 0.58 -17.91 -8.41
N PHE A 84 1.41 -17.93 -7.36
CA PHE A 84 2.38 -16.86 -7.07
C PHE A 84 3.83 -17.35 -7.17
N SER A 85 4.07 -18.61 -7.56
CA SER A 85 5.40 -19.20 -7.76
C SER A 85 5.74 -19.45 -9.23
N SER A 86 4.77 -19.27 -10.14
CA SER A 86 4.92 -19.50 -11.58
C SER A 86 5.40 -18.23 -12.29
N GLY A 87 6.70 -17.98 -12.19
CA GLY A 87 7.49 -17.30 -13.23
C GLY A 87 7.43 -15.78 -13.33
N ASP A 88 6.35 -15.11 -12.93
CA ASP A 88 6.27 -13.65 -12.96
C ASP A 88 6.03 -13.06 -11.57
N ASP A 89 7.06 -12.38 -11.04
CA ASP A 89 7.01 -11.54 -9.84
C ASP A 89 5.91 -10.44 -9.91
N TYR A 90 5.23 -10.27 -11.04
CA TYR A 90 4.29 -9.18 -11.32
C TYR A 90 3.21 -9.00 -10.24
N ALA A 91 2.65 -10.08 -9.70
CA ALA A 91 1.61 -9.99 -8.67
C ALA A 91 2.14 -9.49 -7.30
N PHE A 92 3.45 -9.58 -7.05
CA PHE A 92 4.12 -8.98 -5.89
C PHE A 92 4.55 -7.53 -6.13
N THR A 93 4.46 -7.04 -7.37
CA THR A 93 5.08 -5.78 -7.76
C THR A 93 4.14 -4.59 -7.78
N LYS A 94 2.82 -4.80 -7.71
CA LYS A 94 1.81 -3.73 -7.70
C LYS A 94 1.19 -3.56 -6.32
N THR A 95 1.03 -2.31 -5.88
CA THR A 95 0.32 -1.95 -4.65
C THR A 95 -0.65 -0.80 -4.85
N VAL A 96 -1.70 -0.72 -4.03
CA VAL A 96 -2.61 0.43 -3.96
C VAL A 96 -2.53 1.04 -2.57
N VAL A 97 -2.27 2.34 -2.49
CA VAL A 97 -2.10 3.07 -1.23
C VAL A 97 -3.16 4.16 -1.15
N PRO A 98 -4.16 4.03 -0.25
CA PRO A 98 -5.14 5.08 -0.04
C PRO A 98 -4.48 6.33 0.55
N VAL A 99 -4.62 7.47 -0.12
CA VAL A 99 -3.92 8.71 0.22
C VAL A 99 -4.50 9.37 1.46
N ARG A 100 -5.81 9.17 1.72
CA ARG A 100 -6.50 9.64 2.93
C ARG A 100 -5.83 9.22 4.25
N LEU A 101 -4.98 8.21 4.21
CA LEU A 101 -4.29 7.67 5.38
C LEU A 101 -3.11 8.54 5.82
N ALA A 102 -2.61 9.39 4.93
CA ALA A 102 -1.63 10.39 5.30
C ALA A 102 -2.28 11.60 6.00
N GLN A 103 -3.63 11.66 6.06
CA GLN A 103 -4.38 12.66 6.81
C GLN A 103 -4.40 12.28 8.28
N TYR A 104 -4.22 13.27 9.14
CA TYR A 104 -4.28 13.10 10.59
C TYR A 104 -5.42 13.98 11.11
N GLY A 105 -6.50 13.38 11.59
CA GLY A 105 -7.73 14.11 11.90
C GLY A 105 -8.25 14.92 10.71
N ASP A 106 -8.61 16.18 10.92
CA ASP A 106 -9.13 17.09 9.88
C ASP A 106 -8.01 17.78 9.05
N GLU A 107 -6.76 17.35 9.17
CA GLU A 107 -5.65 17.96 8.43
C GLU A 107 -5.72 17.71 6.92
N LYS A 108 -5.56 18.78 6.15
CA LYS A 108 -5.35 18.70 4.70
C LYS A 108 -3.96 18.13 4.38
N LEU A 109 -3.84 17.42 3.27
CA LEU A 109 -2.57 16.85 2.79
C LEU A 109 -1.71 17.91 2.11
N VAL A 110 -1.07 18.78 2.87
CA VAL A 110 -0.38 19.95 2.33
C VAL A 110 1.14 19.82 2.29
N SER A 111 1.74 19.04 3.20
CA SER A 111 3.17 19.09 3.51
C SER A 111 4.00 17.95 2.92
N ARG A 112 5.32 18.18 2.78
CA ARG A 112 6.28 17.13 2.38
C ARG A 112 6.44 16.03 3.42
N SER A 113 6.32 16.35 4.72
CA SER A 113 6.43 15.34 5.77
C SER A 113 5.28 14.33 5.69
N GLN A 114 4.05 14.78 5.39
CA GLN A 114 2.91 13.90 5.12
C GLN A 114 3.18 13.00 3.89
N ALA A 115 3.70 13.56 2.81
CA ALA A 115 4.08 12.78 1.62
C ALA A 115 5.16 11.73 1.94
N LYS A 116 6.23 12.09 2.66
CA LYS A 116 7.28 11.14 3.06
C LYS A 116 6.76 10.00 3.93
N ARG A 117 5.76 10.26 4.79
CA ARG A 117 5.08 9.20 5.55
C ARG A 117 4.30 8.26 4.64
N LEU A 118 3.55 8.80 3.68
CA LEU A 118 2.81 8.00 2.68
C LEU A 118 3.75 7.13 1.84
N LEU A 119 4.90 7.67 1.46
CA LEU A 119 5.89 7.01 0.60
C LEU A 119 6.75 5.98 1.34
N ALA A 120 6.67 5.90 2.67
CA ALA A 120 7.53 5.04 3.46
C ALA A 120 7.34 3.56 3.09
N GLY A 121 8.35 2.98 2.44
CA GLY A 121 8.33 1.62 1.96
C GLY A 121 7.69 1.46 0.58
N VAL A 122 7.13 2.49 -0.05
CA VAL A 122 6.53 2.34 -1.39
C VAL A 122 7.58 1.96 -2.45
N ASP A 123 8.83 2.36 -2.23
CA ASP A 123 10.03 2.08 -3.04
C ASP A 123 10.37 0.60 -3.28
N LYS A 124 9.72 -0.33 -2.54
CA LYS A 124 9.95 -1.77 -2.70
C LYS A 124 9.04 -2.43 -3.77
N PHE A 125 8.18 -1.65 -4.43
CA PHE A 125 7.25 -2.11 -5.48
C PHE A 125 7.69 -1.64 -6.87
N ARG A 126 7.26 -2.31 -7.95
CA ARG A 126 7.46 -1.77 -9.31
C ARG A 126 6.32 -0.86 -9.75
N VAL A 127 5.13 -1.06 -9.21
CA VAL A 127 3.93 -0.28 -9.54
C VAL A 127 3.25 0.15 -8.24
N VAL A 128 3.02 1.45 -8.08
CA VAL A 128 2.21 2.00 -6.98
C VAL A 128 1.05 2.81 -7.56
N VAL A 129 -0.13 2.56 -7.02
CA VAL A 129 -1.33 3.35 -7.30
C VAL A 129 -1.72 4.10 -6.03
N PHE A 130 -1.70 5.42 -6.09
CA PHE A 130 -2.20 6.27 -5.00
C PHE A 130 -3.70 6.51 -5.20
N ASP A 131 -4.53 5.97 -4.29
CA ASP A 131 -5.98 6.11 -4.32
C ASP A 131 -6.44 7.33 -3.53
N PHE A 132 -7.02 8.32 -4.21
CA PHE A 132 -7.48 9.59 -3.64
C PHE A 132 -8.97 9.57 -3.25
N ALA A 133 -9.61 8.40 -3.19
CA ALA A 133 -10.99 8.30 -2.72
C ALA A 133 -11.15 8.92 -1.32
N GLY A 134 -12.04 9.92 -1.22
CA GLY A 134 -12.30 10.65 0.03
C GLY A 134 -11.26 11.73 0.38
N VAL A 135 -10.35 12.07 -0.54
CA VAL A 135 -9.42 13.20 -0.37
C VAL A 135 -9.97 14.41 -1.11
N ASP A 136 -10.33 15.46 -0.37
CA ASP A 136 -10.89 16.68 -0.97
C ASP A 136 -9.83 17.48 -1.74
N SER A 137 -8.63 17.61 -1.19
CA SER A 137 -7.55 18.41 -1.79
C SER A 137 -6.17 17.97 -1.28
N ILE A 138 -5.15 18.22 -2.11
CA ILE A 138 -3.73 18.10 -1.74
C ILE A 138 -3.00 19.42 -2.00
N GLY A 139 -1.96 19.70 -1.22
CA GLY A 139 -1.12 20.87 -1.39
C GLY A 139 0.02 20.63 -2.37
N GLN A 140 0.58 21.74 -2.86
CA GLN A 140 1.68 21.72 -3.83
C GLN A 140 2.89 20.95 -3.30
N ALA A 141 3.28 21.17 -2.03
CA ALA A 141 4.46 20.53 -1.46
C ALA A 141 4.28 19.00 -1.30
N PHE A 142 3.06 18.54 -0.99
CA PHE A 142 2.71 17.13 -0.98
C PHE A 142 2.77 16.53 -2.40
N SER A 143 2.11 17.17 -3.37
CA SER A 143 2.08 16.70 -4.76
C SER A 143 3.48 16.62 -5.38
N ASP A 144 4.29 17.65 -5.17
CA ASP A 144 5.68 17.75 -5.63
C ASP A 144 6.54 16.59 -5.12
N GLU A 145 6.40 16.24 -3.83
CA GLU A 145 7.15 15.14 -3.23
C GLU A 145 6.73 13.78 -3.83
N VAL A 146 5.44 13.52 -3.97
CA VAL A 146 4.90 12.22 -4.44
C VAL A 146 5.09 12.01 -5.93
N PHE A 147 4.78 12.99 -6.77
CA PHE A 147 4.69 12.79 -8.22
C PHE A 147 5.92 13.25 -9.00
N ARG A 148 6.74 14.13 -8.42
CA ARG A 148 7.99 14.60 -9.06
C ARG A 148 9.23 14.07 -8.36
N VAL A 149 9.40 14.35 -7.06
CA VAL A 149 10.63 13.97 -6.33
C VAL A 149 10.77 12.45 -6.23
N PHE A 150 9.75 11.76 -5.74
CA PHE A 150 9.77 10.31 -5.57
C PHE A 150 9.93 9.57 -6.92
N LYS A 151 9.18 10.00 -7.95
CA LYS A 151 9.30 9.44 -9.31
C LYS A 151 10.71 9.62 -9.89
N ARG A 152 11.37 10.75 -9.63
CA ARG A 152 12.77 10.97 -10.04
C ARG A 152 13.77 10.13 -9.26
N GLN A 153 13.49 9.82 -8.00
CA GLN A 153 14.32 8.95 -7.18
C GLN A 153 14.16 7.46 -7.55
N HIS A 154 13.02 7.09 -8.13
CA HIS A 154 12.66 5.73 -8.52
C HIS A 154 12.17 5.66 -9.97
N PRO A 155 13.03 5.95 -10.97
CA PRO A 155 12.64 6.00 -12.39
C PRO A 155 12.16 4.66 -12.95
N GLU A 156 12.53 3.55 -12.32
CA GLU A 156 12.10 2.19 -12.64
C GLU A 156 10.66 1.88 -12.18
N MET A 157 10.10 2.71 -11.29
CA MET A 157 8.77 2.52 -10.75
C MET A 157 7.69 3.22 -11.58
N GLN A 158 6.55 2.54 -11.74
CA GLN A 158 5.34 3.12 -12.28
C GLN A 158 4.50 3.70 -11.14
N VAL A 159 4.43 5.03 -11.06
CA VAL A 159 3.60 5.77 -10.11
C VAL A 159 2.30 6.20 -10.80
N MET A 160 1.16 5.81 -10.24
CA MET A 160 -0.18 6.09 -10.78
C MET A 160 -1.08 6.73 -9.72
N SER A 161 -2.14 7.40 -10.16
CA SER A 161 -3.22 7.89 -9.28
C SER A 161 -4.57 7.26 -9.67
N LEU A 162 -5.43 7.05 -8.68
CA LEU A 162 -6.80 6.55 -8.82
C LEU A 162 -7.76 7.44 -8.02
N ASN A 163 -9.01 7.57 -8.47
CA ASN A 163 -10.07 8.34 -7.80
C ASN A 163 -9.70 9.81 -7.46
N ALA A 164 -8.79 10.42 -8.22
CA ALA A 164 -8.44 11.83 -8.07
C ALA A 164 -9.60 12.72 -8.55
N ASN A 165 -10.10 13.59 -7.66
CA ASN A 165 -11.06 14.61 -8.03
C ASN A 165 -10.38 15.73 -8.87
N GLN A 166 -11.15 16.73 -9.31
CA GLN A 166 -10.63 17.80 -10.16
C GLN A 166 -9.48 18.59 -9.52
N ASP A 167 -9.60 18.96 -8.24
CA ASP A 167 -8.58 19.75 -7.52
C ASP A 167 -7.29 18.96 -7.32
N VAL A 168 -7.42 17.69 -6.91
CA VAL A 168 -6.30 16.76 -6.77
C VAL A 168 -5.62 16.55 -8.13
N ALA A 169 -6.37 16.27 -9.19
CA ALA A 169 -5.81 16.04 -10.51
C ALA A 169 -5.11 17.28 -11.10
N GLN A 170 -5.55 18.50 -10.76
CA GLN A 170 -4.83 19.72 -11.12
C GLN A 170 -3.49 19.82 -10.39
N MET A 171 -3.44 19.51 -9.10
CA MET A 171 -2.20 19.55 -8.32
C MET A 171 -1.19 18.48 -8.74
N ILE A 172 -1.66 17.28 -9.10
CA ILE A 172 -0.80 16.22 -9.66
C ILE A 172 -0.18 16.69 -10.97
N ARG A 173 -1.02 17.16 -11.92
CA ARG A 173 -0.54 17.66 -13.22
C ARG A 173 0.48 18.79 -13.08
N ARG A 174 0.26 19.71 -12.13
CA ARG A 174 1.20 20.80 -11.85
C ARG A 174 2.56 20.30 -11.36
N ALA A 175 2.58 19.30 -10.48
CA ALA A 175 3.83 18.71 -10.02
C ALA A 175 4.58 18.01 -11.16
N GLU A 176 3.87 17.28 -12.01
CA GLU A 176 4.46 16.58 -13.17
C GLU A 176 4.92 17.54 -14.28
N SER A 177 4.24 18.68 -14.48
CA SER A 177 4.60 19.65 -15.53
C SER A 177 5.82 20.52 -15.18
N THR A 178 6.26 20.53 -13.91
CA THR A 178 7.40 21.36 -13.47
C THR A 178 8.76 20.75 -13.87
N ASP A 179 8.77 19.63 -14.59
CA ASP A 179 9.97 19.03 -15.21
C ASP A 179 10.29 19.61 -16.62
N THR A 180 9.89 20.85 -16.91
CA THR A 180 10.35 21.63 -18.08
C THR A 180 11.30 22.72 -17.63
#